data_AF-A0AB36JR40-F1
#
_entry.id   AF-A0AB36JR40-F1
#
_cell.length_a   1.000
_cell.length_b   1.000
_cell.length_c   1.000
_cell.angle_alpha   90.00
_cell.angle_beta   90.00
_cell.angle_gamma   90.00
#
_symmetry.space_group_name_H-M   'P 1'
#
loop_
_entity.id
_entity.type
_entity.pdbx_description
1 polymer ?
#
loop_
_entity_poly.entity_id
_entity_poly.type
_entity_poly.pdbx_seq_one_letter_code
_entity_poly.pdbx_strand_id
1 'polypeptide(L)'
;MQTEYDAVLKLANIFNIENLIDGNWDALRDRLERSSYIIPDNINIFIDNAGYLFATDANSRRIFLDILKDTVEWWDGDVEKYVVGGKKKSFNVYLVD
;
A
#
# COMPACT_ATOMS: atom_id res chain seq x y z
N MET A 1 -18.07 12.59 2.48
CA MET A 1 -16.81 13.02 1.86
C MET A 1 -15.73 12.14 2.49
N GLN A 2 -15.02 11.33 1.73
CA GLN A 2 -13.89 10.56 2.29
C GLN A 2 -12.76 11.54 2.57
N THR A 3 -12.13 11.41 3.73
CA THR A 3 -10.94 12.20 4.10
C THR A 3 -9.66 11.45 3.73
N GLU A 4 -8.53 12.14 3.70
CA GLU A 4 -7.20 11.51 3.58
C GLU A 4 -7.03 10.40 4.62
N TYR A 5 -7.43 10.66 5.87
CA TYR A 5 -7.34 9.69 6.96
C TYR A 5 -8.14 8.41 6.67
N ASP A 6 -9.37 8.54 6.15
CA ASP A 6 -10.18 7.37 5.75
C ASP A 6 -9.51 6.57 4.63
N ALA A 7 -8.85 7.27 3.70
CA ALA A 7 -8.16 6.69 2.57
C ALA A 7 -6.93 5.88 3.02
N VAL A 8 -6.13 6.48 3.90
CA VAL A 8 -4.95 5.89 4.51
C VAL A 8 -5.33 4.66 5.34
N LEU A 9 -6.36 4.76 6.19
CA LEU A 9 -6.82 3.63 7.00
C LEU A 9 -7.31 2.47 6.14
N LYS A 10 -8.04 2.74 5.06
CA LYS A 10 -8.47 1.68 4.13
C LYS A 10 -7.29 0.91 3.56
N LEU A 11 -6.25 1.61 3.10
CA LEU A 11 -5.07 0.95 2.55
C LEU A 11 -4.27 0.24 3.65
N ALA A 12 -4.10 0.85 4.82
CA ALA A 12 -3.47 0.19 5.97
C ALA A 12 -4.16 -1.14 6.33
N ASN A 13 -5.50 -1.15 6.33
CA ASN A 13 -6.29 -2.35 6.59
C ASN A 13 -6.09 -3.44 5.53
N ILE A 14 -5.98 -3.08 4.24
CA ILE A 14 -5.65 -4.03 3.16
C ILE A 14 -4.34 -4.77 3.46
N PHE A 15 -3.39 -4.08 4.10
CA PHE A 15 -2.08 -4.61 4.46
C PHE A 15 -1.98 -5.18 5.87
N ASN A 16 -3.08 -5.27 6.62
CA ASN A 16 -3.09 -5.63 8.05
C ASN A 16 -2.14 -4.77 8.90
N ILE A 17 -2.01 -3.48 8.57
CA ILE A 17 -1.21 -2.52 9.32
C ILE A 17 -2.09 -1.88 10.40
N GLU A 18 -2.11 -2.46 11.59
CA GLU A 18 -2.99 -2.04 12.70
C GLU A 18 -2.49 -0.79 13.47
N ASN A 19 -1.22 -0.41 13.30
CA ASN A 19 -0.56 0.62 14.11
C ASN A 19 0.04 1.75 13.27
N LEU A 20 -0.77 2.34 12.39
CA LEU A 20 -0.37 3.52 11.62
C LEU A 20 -0.49 4.78 12.47
N ILE A 21 0.58 5.10 13.20
CA ILE A 21 0.70 6.35 13.97
C ILE A 21 0.65 7.53 12.97
N ASP A 22 -0.10 8.57 13.28
CA ASP A 22 -0.36 9.78 12.46
C ASP A 22 -1.31 9.66 11.26
N GLY A 23 -1.63 8.45 10.78
CA GLY A 23 -2.76 8.25 9.85
C GLY A 23 -2.67 8.96 8.50
N ASN A 24 -1.46 9.29 8.03
CA ASN A 24 -1.21 10.02 6.78
C ASN A 24 -0.46 9.17 5.73
N TRP A 25 -0.32 9.70 4.52
CA TRP A 25 0.31 9.00 3.40
C TRP A 25 1.78 8.63 3.63
N ASP A 26 2.54 9.49 4.32
CA ASP A 26 3.97 9.25 4.54
C ASP A 26 4.20 8.14 5.58
N ALA A 27 3.40 8.13 6.64
CA ALA A 27 3.40 7.04 7.61
C ALA A 27 3.06 5.70 6.97
N LEU A 28 2.11 5.69 6.02
CA LEU A 28 1.72 4.51 5.27
C LEU A 28 2.87 3.98 4.40
N ARG A 29 3.53 4.85 3.62
CA ARG A 29 4.69 4.49 2.79
C ARG A 29 5.81 3.87 3.62
N ASP A 30 6.18 4.52 4.73
CA ASP A 30 7.24 4.03 5.63
C ASP A 30 6.94 2.62 6.15
N ARG A 31 5.67 2.28 6.40
CA ARG A 31 5.31 0.92 6.83
C ARG A 31 5.35 -0.10 5.71
N LEU A 32 4.96 0.27 4.50
CA LEU A 32 4.94 -0.64 3.34
C LEU A 32 6.34 -1.00 2.85
N GLU A 33 7.35 -0.17 3.08
CA GLU A 33 8.74 -0.44 2.71
C GLU A 33 9.46 -1.39 3.70
N ARG A 34 8.91 -1.59 4.90
CA ARG A 34 9.57 -2.32 5.99
C ARG A 34 9.18 -3.80 6.01
N SER A 35 10.17 -4.68 5.86
CA SER A 35 10.02 -6.14 5.92
C SER A 35 9.47 -6.66 7.25
N SER A 36 9.60 -5.91 8.35
CA SER A 36 9.00 -6.28 9.64
C SER A 36 7.47 -6.22 9.65
N TYR A 37 6.87 -5.39 8.79
CA TYR A 37 5.42 -5.27 8.67
C TYR A 37 4.88 -6.12 7.52
N ILE A 38 5.71 -6.36 6.50
CA ILE A 38 5.37 -7.17 5.34
C ILE A 38 5.89 -8.59 5.54
N ILE A 39 5.18 -9.36 6.38
CA ILE A 39 5.61 -10.69 6.81
C ILE A 39 5.54 -11.72 5.66
N PRO A 40 4.43 -11.88 4.92
CA PRO A 40 4.33 -12.91 3.89
C PRO A 40 5.27 -12.62 2.71
N ASP A 41 5.73 -13.66 2.02
CA ASP A 41 6.57 -13.50 0.81
C ASP A 41 5.73 -13.33 -0.46
N ASN A 42 4.46 -13.74 -0.42
CA ASN A 42 3.49 -13.54 -1.49
C ASN A 42 2.27 -12.82 -0.93
N ILE A 43 1.97 -11.66 -1.50
CA ILE A 43 0.90 -10.77 -1.06
C ILE A 43 0.00 -10.52 -2.26
N ASN A 44 -1.27 -10.89 -2.10
CA ASN A 44 -2.31 -10.66 -3.09
C ASN A 44 -3.30 -9.68 -2.50
N ILE A 45 -3.50 -8.57 -3.20
CA ILE A 45 -4.35 -7.47 -2.79
C ILE A 45 -5.51 -7.42 -3.76
N PHE A 46 -6.73 -7.54 -3.24
CA PHE A 46 -7.95 -7.40 -4.02
C PHE A 46 -8.62 -6.09 -3.62
N ILE A 47 -8.77 -5.19 -4.59
CA ILE A 47 -9.45 -3.92 -4.41
C ILE A 47 -10.78 -4.04 -5.13
N ASP A 48 -11.81 -4.39 -4.38
CA ASP A 48 -13.18 -4.51 -4.88
C ASP A 48 -13.80 -3.13 -5.10
N ASN A 49 -14.68 -3.04 -6.11
CA ASN A 49 -15.34 -1.81 -6.51
C ASN A 49 -14.32 -0.69 -6.80
N ALA A 50 -13.23 -1.05 -7.50
CA ALA A 50 -12.13 -0.13 -7.80
C ALA A 50 -12.60 1.12 -8.56
N GLY A 51 -13.64 1.02 -9.38
CA GLY A 51 -14.30 2.15 -10.04
C GLY A 51 -14.94 3.15 -9.07
N TYR A 52 -15.39 2.68 -7.90
CA TYR A 52 -15.98 3.51 -6.84
C TYR A 52 -14.95 4.01 -5.82
N LEU A 53 -13.74 3.43 -5.83
CA LEU A 53 -12.65 3.82 -4.96
C LEU A 53 -12.30 5.30 -5.19
N PHE A 54 -12.57 6.14 -4.19
CA PHE A 54 -12.40 7.59 -4.25
C PHE A 54 -13.07 8.24 -5.47
N ALA A 55 -14.24 7.76 -5.88
CA ALA A 55 -14.97 8.30 -7.04
C ALA A 55 -15.22 9.82 -6.96
N THR A 56 -15.31 10.37 -5.74
CA THR A 56 -15.49 11.81 -5.49
C THR A 56 -14.20 12.54 -5.10
N ASP A 57 -13.05 11.87 -5.07
CA ASP A 57 -11.75 12.43 -4.67
C ASP A 57 -10.61 11.88 -5.54
N ALA A 58 -10.46 12.48 -6.72
CA ALA A 58 -9.46 12.05 -7.70
C ALA A 58 -8.01 12.19 -7.20
N ASN A 59 -7.72 13.10 -6.27
CA ASN A 59 -6.36 13.29 -5.76
C ASN A 59 -5.99 12.14 -4.81
N SER A 60 -6.86 11.81 -3.85
CA SER A 60 -6.65 10.64 -2.97
C SER A 60 -6.59 9.35 -3.77
N ARG A 61 -7.40 9.22 -4.84
CA ARG A 61 -7.31 8.09 -5.77
C ARG A 61 -5.92 7.95 -6.38
N ARG A 62 -5.37 9.04 -6.90
CA ARG A 62 -4.05 9.06 -7.54
C ARG A 62 -2.96 8.69 -6.53
N ILE A 63 -2.95 9.33 -5.37
CA ILE A 63 -1.95 9.06 -4.32
C ILE A 63 -2.01 7.60 -3.87
N PHE A 64 -3.21 7.05 -3.69
CA PHE A 64 -3.42 5.64 -3.34
C PHE A 64 -2.82 4.69 -4.39
N LEU A 65 -3.09 4.93 -5.67
CA LEU A 65 -2.57 4.10 -6.76
C LEU A 65 -1.05 4.24 -6.90
N ASP A 66 -0.52 5.45 -6.71
CA ASP A 66 0.92 5.71 -6.73
C ASP A 66 1.61 4.94 -5.59
N ILE A 67 1.07 4.96 -4.36
CA ILE A 67 1.63 4.19 -3.23
C ILE A 67 1.64 2.68 -3.50
N LEU A 68 0.57 2.13 -4.08
CA LEU A 68 0.52 0.72 -4.44
C LEU A 68 1.57 0.36 -5.48
N LYS A 69 1.72 1.20 -6.50
CA LYS A 69 2.74 1.02 -7.54
C LYS A 69 4.15 1.07 -6.94
N ASP A 70 4.46 2.08 -6.14
CA ASP A 70 5.75 2.25 -5.48
C ASP A 70 6.07 1.04 -4.58
N THR A 71 5.06 0.52 -3.87
CA THR A 71 5.19 -0.67 -3.03
C THR A 71 5.52 -1.91 -3.86
N VAL A 72 4.86 -2.11 -5.01
CA VAL A 72 5.16 -3.22 -5.92
C VAL A 72 6.60 -3.13 -6.43
N GLU A 73 7.01 -1.95 -6.91
CA GLU A 73 8.37 -1.72 -7.43
C GLU A 73 9.43 -1.93 -6.34
N TRP A 74 9.16 -1.47 -5.12
CA TRP A 74 10.03 -1.69 -3.96
C TRP A 74 10.31 -3.18 -3.72
N TRP A 75 9.25 -3.98 -3.65
CA TRP A 75 9.34 -5.41 -3.35
C TRP A 75 9.75 -6.28 -4.54
N ASP A 76 9.63 -5.79 -5.78
CA ASP A 76 10.09 -6.49 -6.99
C ASP A 76 11.62 -6.41 -7.17
N GLY A 77 12.33 -5.62 -6.37
CA GLY A 77 13.79 -5.77 -6.26
C GLY A 77 14.56 -4.58 -5.72
N ASP A 78 13.95 -3.42 -5.53
CA ASP A 78 14.66 -2.28 -4.94
C ASP A 78 15.03 -2.53 -3.48
N VAL A 79 14.22 -3.27 -2.74
CA VAL A 79 14.53 -3.68 -1.36
C VAL A 79 15.88 -4.41 -1.24
N GLU A 80 16.28 -5.20 -2.25
CA GLU A 80 17.55 -5.94 -2.25
C GLU A 80 18.76 -5.02 -2.51
N LYS A 81 18.53 -3.85 -3.12
CA LYS A 81 19.56 -2.85 -3.38
C LYS A 81 19.80 -1.95 -2.17
N TYR A 82 18.73 -1.63 -1.44
CA TYR A 82 18.75 -0.59 -0.41
C TYR A 82 18.71 -1.13 1.03
N VAL A 83 18.29 -2.39 1.25
CA VAL A 83 18.18 -2.98 2.59
C VAL A 83 19.10 -4.18 2.73
N VAL A 84 20.00 -4.14 3.72
CA VAL A 84 20.87 -5.27 4.04
C VAL A 84 20.04 -6.46 4.49
N GLY A 85 20.12 -7.57 3.74
CA GLY A 85 19.29 -8.75 3.99
C GLY A 85 17.84 -8.60 3.52
N GLY A 86 17.52 -7.51 2.82
CA GLY A 86 16.27 -7.36 2.09
C GLY A 86 16.11 -8.49 1.07
N LYS A 87 14.87 -8.95 0.90
CA LYS A 87 14.51 -10.00 -0.07
C LYS A 87 13.29 -9.54 -0.83
N LYS A 88 13.30 -9.83 -2.13
CA LYS A 88 12.11 -9.66 -2.96
C LYS A 88 10.90 -10.36 -2.36
N LYS A 89 9.74 -9.74 -2.56
CA LYS A 89 8.43 -10.31 -2.24
C LYS A 89 7.51 -10.12 -3.44
N SER A 90 6.65 -11.10 -3.69
CA SER A 90 5.64 -10.96 -4.75
C SER A 90 4.49 -10.13 -4.22
N PHE A 91 4.24 -8.99 -4.86
CA PHE A 91 3.05 -8.16 -4.64
C PHE A 91 2.20 -8.18 -5.90
N ASN A 92 1.01 -8.76 -5.80
CA ASN A 92 0.04 -8.78 -6.90
C ASN A 92 -1.18 -7.96 -6.48
N VAL A 93 -1.45 -6.89 -7.23
CA VAL A 93 -2.60 -6.00 -7.01
C VAL A 93 -3.64 -6.28 -8.09
N TYR A 94 -4.85 -6.63 -7.66
CA TYR A 94 -5.99 -6.89 -8.52
C TYR A 94 -7.06 -5.81 -8.27
N LEU A 95 -7.39 -5.07 -9.33
CA LEU A 95 -8.53 -4.15 -9.34
C LEU A 95 -9.75 -4.94 -9.83
N VAL A 96 -10.76 -5.08 -8.99
CA VAL A 96 -11.96 -5.88 -9.26
C VAL A 96 -13.17 -4.95 -9.26
N ASP A 97 -14.04 -5.08 -10.27
CA ASP A 97 -15.33 -4.39 -10.39
C ASP A 97 -16.46 -5.43 -10.56
#